data_AF-A0A382W6E4-F1
#
_entry.id   AF-A0A382W6E4-F1
#
_cell.length_a   1.000
_cell.length_b   1.000
_cell.length_c   1.000
_cell.angle_alpha   90.00
_cell.angle_beta   90.00
_cell.angle_gamma   90.00
#
_symmetry.space_group_name_H-M   'P 1'
#
loop_
_entity.id
_entity.type
_entity.pdbx_description
1 polymer ?
#
loop_
_entity_poly.entity_id
_entity_poly.type
_entity_poly.pdbx_seq_one_letter_code
_entity_poly.pdbx_strand_id
1 'polypeptide(L)'
;MMVDQNPINGRTMEDLLKSHMVKGDILTHVYAWGKPIIDENGKVAKYFFEARDSGIIFDLGHGAGSFSFAMAEPSIKQGFPPDTISTDHHRSSMLTNHSNMTNCMTKMMVLGLTLPEVIEKSTLAPSLILGHPELGHIGE
;
A
#
# COMPACT_ATOMS: atom_id res chain seq x y z
N MET A 1 -6.86 12.56 -0.92
CA MET A 1 -7.57 11.98 0.24
C MET A 1 -7.03 10.58 0.50
N MET A 2 -6.99 10.10 1.75
CA MET A 2 -6.65 8.70 2.04
C MET A 2 -7.92 7.90 2.34
N VAL A 3 -8.08 6.77 1.66
CA VAL A 3 -9.30 5.95 1.70
C VAL A 3 -9.00 4.57 2.27
N ASP A 4 -9.72 4.23 3.33
CA ASP A 4 -9.81 2.88 3.88
C ASP A 4 -11.23 2.32 3.68
N GLN A 5 -11.45 1.67 2.53
CA GLN A 5 -12.70 0.99 2.22
C GLN A 5 -12.47 -0.48 1.89
N ASN A 6 -13.23 -1.37 2.56
CA ASN A 6 -13.37 -2.76 2.13
C ASN A 6 -14.47 -2.87 1.06
N PRO A 7 -14.27 -3.68 0.01
CA PRO A 7 -15.30 -3.96 -0.98
C PRO A 7 -16.48 -4.69 -0.31
N ILE A 8 -17.70 -4.27 -0.65
CA ILE A 8 -18.93 -4.96 -0.27
C ILE A 8 -19.85 -5.09 -1.48
N ASN A 9 -20.95 -5.83 -1.36
CA ASN A 9 -21.95 -5.90 -2.43
C ASN A 9 -22.47 -4.48 -2.78
N GLY A 10 -22.41 -4.13 -4.06
CA GLY A 10 -22.77 -2.80 -4.58
C GLY A 10 -21.72 -1.70 -4.41
N ARG A 11 -20.57 -1.98 -3.76
CA ARG A 11 -19.42 -1.06 -3.66
C ARG A 11 -18.13 -1.85 -3.84
N THR A 12 -17.80 -2.15 -5.09
CA THR A 12 -16.61 -2.94 -5.45
C THR A 12 -15.35 -2.11 -5.36
N MET A 13 -14.19 -2.78 -5.31
CA MET A 13 -12.89 -2.11 -5.37
C MET A 13 -12.68 -1.42 -6.73
N GLU A 14 -13.15 -2.06 -7.81
CA GLU A 14 -13.06 -1.47 -9.15
C GLU A 14 -13.89 -0.18 -9.26
N ASP A 15 -15.12 -0.16 -8.73
CA ASP A 15 -15.94 1.06 -8.75
C ASP A 15 -15.30 2.17 -7.91
N LEU A 16 -14.79 1.84 -6.71
CA LEU A 16 -14.05 2.81 -5.89
C LEU A 16 -12.91 3.46 -6.67
N LEU A 17 -12.03 2.63 -7.27
CA LEU A 17 -10.83 3.10 -7.95
C LEU A 17 -11.14 3.84 -9.26
N LYS A 18 -12.19 3.46 -9.99
CA LYS A 18 -12.51 4.06 -11.30
C LYS A 18 -13.43 5.27 -11.21
N SER A 19 -14.37 5.26 -10.25
CA SER A 19 -15.48 6.22 -10.23
C SER A 19 -15.38 7.24 -9.10
N HIS A 20 -14.69 6.93 -8.00
CA HIS A 20 -14.74 7.73 -6.76
C HIS A 20 -13.38 8.24 -6.27
N MET A 21 -12.28 7.73 -6.83
CA MET A 21 -10.94 8.18 -6.52
C MET A 21 -10.35 8.97 -7.69
N VAL A 22 -9.60 10.02 -7.36
CA VAL A 22 -8.93 10.88 -8.33
C VAL A 22 -7.42 10.87 -8.13
N LYS A 23 -6.68 11.45 -9.07
CA LYS A 23 -5.23 11.60 -8.98
C LYS A 23 -4.81 12.22 -7.64
N GLY A 24 -3.85 11.58 -6.98
CA GLY A 24 -3.35 11.99 -5.66
C GLY A 24 -4.15 11.43 -4.48
N ASP A 25 -5.25 10.71 -4.72
CA ASP A 25 -5.87 9.90 -3.67
C ASP A 25 -5.03 8.67 -3.36
N ILE A 26 -5.12 8.23 -2.10
CA ILE A 26 -4.32 7.15 -1.53
C ILE A 26 -5.26 6.03 -1.12
N LEU A 27 -5.12 4.84 -1.69
CA LEU A 27 -5.73 3.62 -1.17
C LEU A 27 -4.75 2.96 -0.19
N THR A 28 -5.13 2.82 1.08
CA THR A 28 -4.33 2.07 2.05
C THR A 28 -4.76 0.62 2.16
N HIS A 29 -3.90 -0.19 2.79
CA HIS A 29 -4.10 -1.63 2.99
C HIS A 29 -4.08 -2.42 1.69
N VAL A 30 -3.16 -2.06 0.77
CA VAL A 30 -3.08 -2.64 -0.59
C VAL A 30 -2.93 -4.18 -0.59
N TYR A 31 -2.44 -4.78 0.49
CA TYR A 31 -2.28 -6.23 0.66
C TYR A 31 -3.20 -6.85 1.71
N ALA A 32 -4.30 -6.19 2.06
CA ALA A 32 -5.27 -6.74 3.00
C ALA A 32 -6.05 -7.90 2.40
N TRP A 33 -6.30 -8.94 3.20
CA TRP A 33 -7.14 -10.05 2.79
C TRP A 33 -8.58 -9.61 2.49
N GLY A 34 -9.09 -8.61 3.22
CA GLY A 34 -10.40 -8.02 2.99
C GLY A 34 -10.51 -7.19 1.71
N LYS A 35 -9.38 -6.88 1.06
CA LYS A 35 -9.28 -6.06 -0.16
C LYS A 35 -8.42 -6.79 -1.19
N PRO A 36 -8.86 -7.95 -1.71
CA PRO A 36 -8.03 -8.79 -2.56
C PRO A 36 -7.61 -8.01 -3.82
N ILE A 37 -6.30 -7.79 -3.93
CA ILE A 37 -5.67 -7.17 -5.11
C ILE A 37 -5.51 -8.16 -6.26
N ILE A 38 -5.39 -9.44 -5.94
CA ILE A 38 -5.29 -10.55 -6.89
C ILE A 38 -6.62 -11.26 -7.08
N ASP A 39 -6.83 -11.79 -8.28
CA ASP A 39 -7.93 -12.69 -8.60
C ASP A 39 -7.68 -14.13 -8.14
N GLU A 40 -8.64 -15.03 -8.43
CA GLU A 40 -8.56 -16.46 -8.11
C GLU A 40 -7.38 -17.19 -8.78
N ASN A 41 -6.80 -16.61 -9.85
CA ASN A 41 -5.63 -17.13 -10.56
C ASN A 41 -4.32 -16.52 -10.03
N GLY A 42 -4.38 -15.71 -8.95
CA GLY A 42 -3.23 -15.03 -8.38
C GLY A 42 -2.72 -13.87 -9.23
N LYS A 43 -3.53 -13.35 -10.16
CA LYS A 43 -3.17 -12.22 -11.02
C LYS A 43 -3.67 -10.92 -10.43
N VAL A 44 -2.82 -9.89 -10.40
CA VAL A 44 -3.24 -8.54 -9.99
C VAL A 44 -4.33 -8.07 -10.96
N ALA A 45 -5.48 -7.69 -10.42
CA ALA A 45 -6.59 -7.31 -11.26
C ALA A 45 -6.25 -6.05 -12.06
N LYS A 46 -6.59 -6.04 -13.36
CA LYS A 46 -6.16 -5.02 -14.32
C LYS A 46 -6.46 -3.59 -13.86
N TYR A 47 -7.61 -3.39 -13.21
CA TYR A 47 -8.04 -2.07 -12.75
C TYR A 47 -7.11 -1.46 -11.67
N PHE A 48 -6.30 -2.25 -10.96
CA PHE A 48 -5.28 -1.71 -10.05
C PHE A 48 -4.15 -1.02 -10.82
N PHE A 49 -3.68 -1.61 -11.93
CA PHE A 49 -2.70 -0.96 -12.81
C PHE A 49 -3.29 0.28 -13.46
N GLU A 50 -4.52 0.19 -13.99
CA GLU A 50 -5.22 1.35 -14.57
C GLU A 50 -5.38 2.50 -13.56
N ALA A 51 -5.68 2.18 -12.29
CA ALA A 51 -5.77 3.15 -11.21
C ALA A 51 -4.40 3.76 -10.84
N ARG A 52 -3.35 2.96 -10.79
CA ARG A 52 -1.99 3.47 -10.59
C ARG A 52 -1.58 4.43 -11.70
N ASP A 53 -1.85 4.05 -12.96
CA ASP A 53 -1.53 4.86 -14.14
C ASP A 53 -2.33 6.18 -14.17
N SER A 54 -3.53 6.22 -13.58
CA SER A 54 -4.31 7.46 -13.41
C SER A 54 -3.81 8.36 -12.28
N GLY A 55 -2.83 7.88 -11.49
CA GLY A 55 -2.18 8.62 -10.41
C GLY A 55 -2.80 8.38 -9.03
N ILE A 56 -3.54 7.28 -8.84
CA ILE A 56 -3.90 6.79 -7.50
C ILE A 56 -2.67 6.15 -6.86
N ILE A 57 -2.48 6.45 -5.59
CA ILE A 57 -1.33 6.02 -4.79
C ILE A 57 -1.75 4.83 -3.92
N PHE A 58 -0.89 3.82 -3.81
CA PHE A 58 -1.15 2.64 -3.00
C PHE A 58 -0.23 2.57 -1.79
N ASP A 59 -0.81 2.72 -0.60
CA ASP A 59 -0.11 2.67 0.67
C ASP A 59 -0.19 1.28 1.32
N LEU A 60 0.91 0.84 1.96
CA LEU A 60 0.99 -0.46 2.61
C LEU A 60 -0.06 -0.64 3.71
N GLY A 61 -0.13 0.30 4.67
CA GLY A 61 -1.03 0.24 5.82
C GLY A 61 -1.05 -1.12 6.51
N HIS A 62 0.08 -1.62 7.01
CA HIS A 62 0.20 -3.03 7.42
C HIS A 62 -0.88 -3.50 8.42
N GLY A 63 -1.07 -2.77 9.51
CA GLY A 63 -2.15 -2.98 10.47
C GLY A 63 -2.14 -4.35 11.18
N ALA A 64 -3.20 -4.62 11.94
CA ALA A 64 -3.40 -5.91 12.61
C ALA A 64 -3.97 -7.01 11.68
N GLY A 65 -4.65 -6.61 10.61
CA GLY A 65 -5.29 -7.52 9.65
C GLY A 65 -5.18 -7.09 8.19
N SER A 66 -4.37 -6.07 7.91
CA SER A 66 -4.33 -5.38 6.62
C SER A 66 -3.14 -5.78 5.74
N PHE A 67 -2.43 -6.85 6.12
CA PHE A 67 -1.31 -7.38 5.37
C PHE A 67 -1.35 -8.92 5.29
N SER A 68 -1.18 -9.44 4.08
CA SER A 68 -1.01 -10.86 3.81
C SER A 68 0.15 -11.09 2.83
N PHE A 69 1.09 -11.95 3.20
CA PHE A 69 2.16 -12.38 2.27
C PHE A 69 1.60 -13.03 1.00
N ALA A 70 0.49 -13.76 1.12
CA ALA A 70 -0.17 -14.40 -0.01
C ALA A 70 -0.78 -13.39 -1.01
N MET A 71 -1.04 -12.15 -0.57
CA MET A 71 -1.44 -11.05 -1.45
C MET A 71 -0.22 -10.28 -1.96
N ALA A 72 0.73 -9.99 -1.07
CA ALA A 72 1.86 -9.11 -1.34
C ALA A 72 2.90 -9.73 -2.30
N GLU A 73 3.31 -10.98 -2.06
CA GLU A 73 4.33 -11.65 -2.86
C GLU A 73 3.97 -11.76 -4.36
N PRO A 74 2.80 -12.30 -4.75
CA PRO A 74 2.44 -12.36 -6.16
C PRO A 74 2.22 -10.98 -6.77
N SER A 75 1.75 -9.99 -5.99
CA SER A 75 1.53 -8.63 -6.49
C SER A 75 2.85 -7.93 -6.82
N ILE A 76 3.83 -7.99 -5.92
CA ILE A 76 5.17 -7.41 -6.13
C ILE A 76 5.88 -8.11 -7.30
N LYS A 77 5.82 -9.45 -7.39
CA LYS A 77 6.38 -10.21 -8.52
C LYS A 77 5.77 -9.83 -9.88
N GLN A 78 4.54 -9.32 -9.88
CA GLN A 78 3.86 -8.83 -11.07
C GLN A 78 4.10 -7.34 -11.36
N GLY A 79 5.02 -6.70 -10.61
CA GLY A 79 5.35 -5.28 -10.80
C GLY A 79 4.42 -4.32 -10.06
N PHE A 80 3.72 -4.79 -9.02
CA PHE A 80 2.85 -3.95 -8.19
C PHE A 80 3.35 -3.82 -6.74
N PRO A 81 4.48 -3.15 -6.47
CA PRO A 81 4.91 -2.80 -5.11
C PRO A 81 4.05 -1.66 -4.52
N PRO A 82 4.03 -1.45 -3.19
CA PRO A 82 3.34 -0.29 -2.64
C PRO A 82 4.11 1.00 -3.00
N ASP A 83 3.41 2.12 -3.14
CA ASP A 83 4.00 3.44 -3.38
C ASP A 83 4.59 4.02 -2.10
N THR A 84 3.95 3.76 -0.94
CA THR A 84 4.45 4.12 0.39
C THR A 84 4.40 2.94 1.36
N ILE A 85 5.32 2.92 2.33
CA ILE A 85 5.35 1.94 3.41
C ILE A 85 4.87 2.62 4.69
N SER A 86 3.65 2.28 5.12
CA SER A 86 3.09 2.71 6.39
C SER A 86 2.68 1.51 7.27
N THR A 87 2.47 1.79 8.55
CA THR A 87 2.31 0.76 9.58
C THR A 87 0.87 0.48 9.99
N ASP A 88 -0.02 1.46 9.85
CA ASP A 88 -1.33 1.49 10.53
C ASP A 88 -1.18 1.13 12.03
N HIS A 89 -0.50 2.03 12.75
CA HIS A 89 -0.01 1.75 14.10
C HIS A 89 -1.12 1.96 15.14
N HIS A 90 -1.55 0.89 15.78
CA HIS A 90 -2.54 0.90 16.86
C HIS A 90 -2.29 -0.28 17.81
N ARG A 91 -2.95 -0.30 18.98
CA ARG A 91 -2.69 -1.28 20.05
C ARG A 91 -2.64 -2.73 19.54
N SER A 92 -3.61 -3.15 18.74
CA SER A 92 -3.64 -4.51 18.22
C SER A 92 -2.55 -4.77 17.19
N SER A 93 -2.27 -3.83 16.26
CA SER A 93 -1.26 -4.04 15.22
C SER A 93 0.16 -4.14 15.80
N MET A 94 0.41 -3.45 16.91
CA MET A 94 1.63 -3.62 17.71
C MET A 94 1.71 -4.98 18.41
N LEU A 95 0.62 -5.48 18.98
CA LEU A 95 0.63 -6.68 19.82
C LEU A 95 0.58 -7.98 19.02
N THR A 96 -0.08 -7.99 17.86
CA THR A 96 -0.24 -9.22 17.06
C THR A 96 0.80 -9.35 15.96
N ASN A 97 1.04 -8.27 15.21
CA ASN A 97 1.83 -8.30 13.99
C ASN A 97 3.15 -7.53 14.10
N HIS A 98 3.39 -6.91 15.26
CA HIS A 98 4.52 -6.02 15.52
C HIS A 98 4.69 -4.98 14.40
N SER A 99 3.59 -4.35 13.97
CA SER A 99 3.53 -3.45 12.81
C SER A 99 4.19 -2.10 13.11
N ASN A 100 5.48 -2.10 13.42
CA ASN A 100 6.31 -0.90 13.47
C ASN A 100 7.05 -0.72 12.14
N MET A 101 7.68 0.44 11.96
CA MET A 101 8.26 0.81 10.67
C MET A 101 9.36 -0.17 10.22
N THR A 102 10.27 -0.53 11.13
CA THR A 102 11.38 -1.45 10.81
C THR A 102 10.89 -2.83 10.39
N ASN A 103 9.85 -3.37 11.04
CA ASN A 103 9.25 -4.64 10.63
C ASN A 103 8.55 -4.53 9.27
N CYS A 104 7.83 -3.43 9.00
CA CYS A 104 7.15 -3.24 7.72
C CYS A 104 8.16 -3.13 6.57
N MET A 105 9.22 -2.32 6.73
CA MET A 105 10.32 -2.22 5.76
C MET A 105 11.00 -3.58 5.54
N THR A 106 11.32 -4.31 6.62
CA THR A 106 11.96 -5.64 6.51
C THR A 106 11.09 -6.64 5.74
N LYS A 107 9.78 -6.65 5.97
CA LYS A 107 8.85 -7.50 5.19
C LYS A 107 8.85 -7.14 3.71
N MET A 108 8.90 -5.85 3.38
CA MET A 108 9.00 -5.41 1.98
C MET A 108 10.33 -5.82 1.35
N MET A 109 11.43 -5.79 2.13
CA MET A 109 12.73 -6.29 1.65
C MET A 109 12.72 -7.79 1.38
N VAL A 110 12.12 -8.59 2.26
CA VAL A 110 11.93 -10.04 2.04
C VAL A 110 11.13 -10.31 0.76
N LEU A 111 10.22 -9.40 0.39
CA LEU A 111 9.40 -9.50 -0.81
C LEU A 111 10.08 -8.96 -2.08
N GLY A 112 11.33 -8.50 -1.99
CA GLY A 112 12.16 -8.15 -3.14
C GLY A 112 12.44 -6.67 -3.34
N LEU A 113 11.96 -5.78 -2.46
CA LEU A 113 12.38 -4.37 -2.47
C LEU A 113 13.80 -4.25 -1.90
N THR A 114 14.61 -3.37 -2.49
CA THR A 114 15.95 -3.05 -2.02
C THR A 114 15.91 -2.13 -0.80
N LEU A 115 17.01 -2.07 -0.05
CA LEU A 115 17.13 -1.15 1.09
C LEU A 115 16.88 0.32 0.70
N PRO A 116 17.44 0.87 -0.41
CA PRO A 116 17.12 2.22 -0.86
C PRO A 116 15.63 2.43 -1.13
N GLU A 117 14.97 1.49 -1.80
CA GLU A 117 13.54 1.60 -2.11
C GLU A 117 12.68 1.65 -0.85
N VAL A 118 12.95 0.79 0.15
CA VAL A 118 12.17 0.83 1.38
C VAL A 118 12.45 2.09 2.20
N ILE A 119 13.66 2.64 2.17
CA ILE A 119 13.97 3.93 2.81
C ILE A 119 13.18 5.06 2.13
N GLU A 120 13.25 5.15 0.80
CA GLU A 120 12.53 6.17 0.02
C GLU A 120 11.02 6.11 0.27
N LYS A 121 10.44 4.91 0.20
CA LYS A 121 9.00 4.66 0.40
C LYS A 121 8.53 4.91 1.84
N SER A 122 9.44 5.01 2.80
CA SER A 122 9.17 5.33 4.21
C SER A 122 9.58 6.76 4.59
N THR A 123 10.15 7.55 3.67
CA THR A 123 10.66 8.91 3.96
C THR A 123 10.23 9.91 2.90
N LEU A 124 10.95 9.99 1.78
CA LEU A 124 10.74 10.97 0.72
C LEU A 124 9.39 10.80 0.00
N ALA A 125 8.99 9.57 -0.32
CA ALA A 125 7.74 9.35 -1.04
C ALA A 125 6.51 9.85 -0.25
N PRO A 126 6.27 9.45 1.02
CA PRO A 126 5.14 9.97 1.78
C PRO A 126 5.25 11.48 2.04
N SER A 127 6.45 12.06 2.16
CA SER A 127 6.59 13.51 2.37
C SER A 127 6.10 14.31 1.16
N LEU A 128 6.50 13.91 -0.06
CA LEU A 128 6.04 14.52 -1.31
C LEU A 128 4.53 14.35 -1.51
N ILE A 129 4.01 13.16 -1.22
CA ILE A 129 2.59 12.83 -1.36
C ILE A 129 1.73 13.67 -0.41
N LEU A 130 2.21 13.93 0.81
CA LEU A 130 1.51 14.74 1.80
C LEU A 130 1.73 16.25 1.62
N GLY A 131 2.50 16.67 0.61
CA GLY A 131 2.78 18.09 0.36
C GLY A 131 3.77 18.71 1.35
N HIS A 132 4.63 17.89 1.95
CA HIS A 132 5.70 18.29 2.86
C HIS A 132 7.09 18.03 2.26
N PRO A 133 7.45 18.69 1.14
CA PRO A 133 8.72 18.45 0.46
C PRO A 133 9.93 18.80 1.32
N GLU A 134 9.78 19.58 2.39
CA GLU A 134 10.81 19.90 3.37
C GLU A 134 11.19 18.73 4.31
N LEU A 135 10.43 17.62 4.25
CA LEU A 135 10.65 16.42 5.07
C LEU A 135 11.10 15.24 4.22
N GLY A 136 11.59 14.19 4.89
CA GLY A 136 11.86 12.89 4.25
C GLY A 136 13.19 12.82 3.49
N HIS A 137 14.01 13.86 3.53
CA HIS A 137 15.36 13.88 3.00
C HIS A 137 16.36 14.54 3.97
N ILE A 138 17.64 14.38 3.69
CA ILE A 138 18.75 15.01 4.42
C ILE A 138 19.45 16.11 3.61
N GLY A 139 18.90 16.47 2.44
CA GLY A 139 19.37 17.62 1.67
C GLY A 139 19.01 18.95 2.34
N GLU A 140 19.88 19.94 2.19
CA GLU A 140 19.65 21.35 2.56
C GLU A 140 18.63 22.05 1.65
#